data_AF-A0A2Z3GQP5-F1
#
_entry.id   AF-A0A2Z3GQP5-F1
#
_cell.length_a   1.000
_cell.length_b   1.000
_cell.length_c   1.000
_cell.angle_alpha   90.00
_cell.angle_beta   90.00
_cell.angle_gamma   90.00
#
_symmetry.space_group_name_H-M   'P 1'
#
loop_
_entity.id
_entity.type
_entity.pdbx_description
1 polymer ?
#
loop_
_entity_poly.entity_id
_entity_poly.type
_entity_poly.pdbx_seq_one_letter_code
_entity_poly.pdbx_strand_id
1 'polypeptide(L)'
;MGCSPRRSHVVRSWPDHRPTTHHAQILRQRNCVSPREITDLRFDRAGRLTALADGALVTWDAATGRVASRSGPFPIGKPVWSSRWAVSADCGRVFRTDSSHRFADVSDTGTGKIVWAEEGFHLGFVHAEFDQTGRRVFAAHSGRVIAFDGQSGKTLWTATAGTGRGAVGTALAVNPDGRSVALAGGWAATRRAGTMGLFDAATGKPLWAGESDGFEAVALTFAPDGRTLYAVEAGENYTVARVRAYSTGTGKVVTTFNVPTPLPRVAIVSPDGRTLAVASGRHVHLLEPLTGRLRHTFIGHEGRVSALRFRPDGRVLAAASPDAPVLLWDVYGTSADRRPLPAPDALGKGWDDLAGADAQVAFRAVRLLAAGSDAIPVLRERMKAVRPPDLKTVNQWVADLSSADFATRERASAALAKVARLVEPELRKAREASEWPEVRQRLDAVLAHAKPAGEELRVVRAVEVVEAIGTPAAAKLLGEWAEAGGLLAQEAKAAGKRLSGK
;
A
#
# COMPACT_ATOMS: atom_id res chain seq x y z
N MET A 1 49.20 -5.66 -6.42
CA MET A 1 49.73 -4.79 -7.49
C MET A 1 48.80 -3.60 -7.66
N GLY A 2 49.37 -2.40 -7.69
CA GLY A 2 48.75 -1.15 -7.20
C GLY A 2 47.58 -0.60 -8.02
N CYS A 3 46.61 -0.01 -7.31
CA CYS A 3 45.57 0.83 -7.89
C CYS A 3 46.00 2.30 -7.84
N SER A 4 46.04 2.92 -9.02
CA SER A 4 46.07 4.39 -9.18
C SER A 4 44.74 4.99 -8.69
N PRO A 5 44.75 6.14 -7.98
CA PRO A 5 43.54 6.78 -7.51
C PRO A 5 42.82 7.44 -8.69
N ARG A 6 41.82 6.77 -9.28
CA ARG A 6 40.86 7.48 -10.13
C ARG A 6 40.01 8.38 -9.24
N ARG A 7 40.16 9.67 -9.50
CA ARG A 7 39.49 10.80 -8.86
C ARG A 7 37.99 10.54 -8.68
N SER A 8 37.45 11.02 -7.56
CA SER A 8 36.03 11.25 -7.36
C SER A 8 35.48 12.14 -8.49
N HIS A 9 34.81 11.53 -9.46
CA HIS A 9 33.96 12.27 -10.38
C HIS A 9 32.55 12.34 -9.78
N VAL A 10 32.18 13.52 -9.31
CA VAL A 10 30.78 13.95 -9.32
C VAL A 10 30.40 14.02 -10.81
N VAL A 11 29.76 13.00 -11.35
CA VAL A 11 29.20 13.08 -12.70
C VAL A 11 27.91 13.90 -12.57
N ARG A 12 28.00 15.18 -12.93
CA ARG A 12 26.86 15.99 -13.35
C ARG A 12 26.39 15.46 -14.72
N SER A 13 25.07 15.38 -14.89
CA SER A 13 24.31 15.30 -16.14
C SER A 13 24.65 14.18 -17.14
N TRP A 14 23.66 13.36 -17.47
CA TRP A 14 23.62 12.65 -18.75
C TRP A 14 23.31 13.65 -19.87
N PRO A 15 23.92 13.53 -21.07
CA PRO A 15 23.61 14.42 -22.20
C PRO A 15 22.19 14.19 -22.70
N ASP A 16 21.55 15.30 -23.07
CA ASP A 16 20.18 15.43 -23.57
C ASP A 16 19.83 14.47 -24.71
N HIS A 17 18.71 13.74 -24.55
CA HIS A 17 17.51 13.78 -25.40
C HIS A 17 16.33 13.16 -24.61
N ARG A 18 15.23 13.93 -24.47
CA ARG A 18 14.08 13.83 -23.52
C ARG A 18 13.35 12.46 -23.40
N PRO A 19 12.50 12.19 -22.36
CA PRO A 19 12.11 13.04 -21.21
C PRO A 19 12.40 12.45 -19.80
N THR A 20 12.57 13.36 -18.83
CA THR A 20 12.61 13.16 -17.36
C THR A 20 13.72 12.28 -16.79
N THR A 21 14.97 12.75 -16.86
CA THR A 21 16.05 12.28 -15.99
C THR A 21 15.78 12.73 -14.56
N HIS A 22 15.09 11.89 -13.77
CA HIS A 22 15.03 12.11 -12.32
C HIS A 22 16.39 11.84 -11.70
N HIS A 23 16.82 12.72 -10.82
CA HIS A 23 18.08 12.59 -10.11
C HIS A 23 18.00 11.40 -9.14
N ALA A 24 18.57 10.27 -9.53
CA ALA A 24 18.78 9.15 -8.63
C ALA A 24 20.00 9.42 -7.75
N GLN A 25 19.86 9.27 -6.43
CA GLN A 25 21.02 9.19 -5.55
C GLN A 25 21.62 7.79 -5.66
N ILE A 26 22.92 7.72 -5.92
CA ILE A 26 23.65 6.46 -6.08
C ILE A 26 24.32 6.11 -4.75
N LEU A 27 23.96 4.96 -4.17
CA LEU A 27 24.67 4.43 -3.00
C LEU A 27 25.78 3.49 -3.47
N ARG A 28 27.04 3.92 -3.33
CA ARG A 28 28.22 3.09 -3.63
C ARG A 28 28.89 2.62 -2.33
N GLN A 29 29.27 1.35 -2.27
CA GLN A 29 30.20 0.87 -1.25
C GLN A 29 31.61 1.31 -1.62
N ARG A 30 32.30 2.06 -0.75
CA ARG A 30 33.58 2.69 -1.08
C ARG A 30 34.76 1.72 -1.25
N ASN A 31 34.65 0.44 -0.89
CA ASN A 31 35.79 -0.50 -0.87
C ASN A 31 35.38 -1.98 -0.91
N CYS A 32 34.63 -2.45 -1.92
CA CYS A 32 34.52 -3.90 -2.18
C CYS A 32 34.60 -4.21 -3.68
N VAL A 33 35.42 -5.21 -3.98
CA VAL A 33 35.62 -5.88 -5.25
C VAL A 33 34.40 -6.79 -5.45
N SER A 34 33.61 -6.54 -6.51
CA SER A 34 32.40 -7.28 -6.93
C SER A 34 31.05 -6.79 -6.33
N PRO A 35 30.08 -6.34 -7.17
CA PRO A 35 28.73 -5.91 -6.75
C PRO A 35 27.77 -7.06 -6.40
N ARG A 36 28.25 -8.30 -6.30
CA ARG A 36 27.42 -9.51 -6.38
C ARG A 36 26.48 -9.65 -5.17
N GLU A 37 25.19 -9.68 -5.48
CA GLU A 37 24.08 -10.22 -4.67
C GLU A 37 23.40 -9.31 -3.62
N ILE A 38 23.10 -8.05 -3.95
CA ILE A 38 22.01 -7.37 -3.23
C ILE A 38 20.67 -7.96 -3.68
N THR A 39 20.11 -8.86 -2.86
CA THR A 39 18.87 -9.61 -3.18
C THR A 39 17.62 -9.12 -2.44
N ASP A 40 17.76 -8.34 -1.37
CA ASP A 40 16.64 -7.64 -0.69
C ASP A 40 17.11 -6.26 -0.19
N LEU A 41 16.16 -5.40 0.16
CA LEU A 41 16.38 -4.04 0.66
C LEU A 41 15.39 -3.77 1.80
N ARG A 42 15.86 -3.17 2.90
CA ARG A 42 14.98 -2.86 4.04
C ARG A 42 15.25 -1.47 4.59
N PHE A 43 14.20 -0.68 4.72
CA PHE A 43 14.27 0.57 5.47
C PHE A 43 13.88 0.34 6.92
N ASP A 44 14.63 0.92 7.86
CA ASP A 44 14.23 1.01 9.26
C ASP A 44 13.27 2.20 9.47
N ARG A 45 12.72 2.32 10.70
CA ARG A 45 11.83 3.43 11.07
C ARG A 45 12.54 4.80 11.06
N ALA A 46 13.87 4.83 11.20
CA ALA A 46 14.67 6.04 11.12
C ALA A 46 14.99 6.44 9.66
N GLY A 47 14.56 5.65 8.67
CA GLY A 47 14.80 5.89 7.26
C GLY A 47 16.19 5.46 6.78
N ARG A 48 16.93 4.69 7.56
CA ARG A 48 18.18 4.05 7.12
C ARG A 48 17.86 2.84 6.25
N LEU A 49 18.67 2.63 5.22
CA LEU A 49 18.52 1.50 4.31
C LEU A 49 19.53 0.44 4.68
N THR A 50 19.10 -0.80 4.85
CA THR A 50 19.94 -1.97 5.06
C THR A 50 19.84 -2.91 3.87
N ALA A 51 20.99 -3.41 3.41
CA ALA A 51 21.10 -4.47 2.42
C ALA A 51 22.09 -5.54 2.91
N LEU A 52 21.85 -6.79 2.54
CA LEU A 52 22.84 -7.85 2.64
C LEU A 52 23.73 -7.79 1.39
N ALA A 53 25.04 -7.76 1.61
CA ALA A 53 26.05 -7.82 0.57
C ALA A 53 27.24 -8.64 1.08
N ASP A 54 27.71 -9.61 0.31
CA ASP A 54 28.85 -10.47 0.65
C ASP A 54 28.75 -11.16 2.03
N GLY A 55 27.55 -11.59 2.41
CA GLY A 55 27.33 -12.23 3.72
C GLY A 55 27.52 -11.28 4.91
N ALA A 56 27.37 -9.97 4.70
CA ALA A 56 27.32 -8.96 5.75
C ALA A 56 26.13 -8.01 5.53
N LEU A 57 25.53 -7.53 6.62
CA LEU A 57 24.55 -6.46 6.56
C LEU A 57 25.29 -5.12 6.48
N VAL A 58 24.94 -4.34 5.47
CA VAL A 58 25.42 -2.97 5.29
C VAL A 58 24.23 -2.05 5.45
N THR A 59 24.35 -1.09 6.37
CA THR A 59 23.32 -0.09 6.59
C THR A 59 23.84 1.27 6.15
N TRP A 60 23.09 1.96 5.31
CA TRP A 60 23.33 3.33 4.88
C TRP A 60 22.34 4.28 5.52
N ASP A 61 22.83 5.45 5.89
CA ASP A 61 21.97 6.61 6.09
C ASP A 61 21.46 7.06 4.72
N ALA A 62 20.15 6.92 4.47
CA ALA A 62 19.60 7.15 3.13
C ALA A 62 19.57 8.63 2.73
N ALA A 63 19.69 9.56 3.69
CA ALA A 63 19.75 10.99 3.39
C ALA A 63 21.14 11.39 2.90
N THR A 64 22.19 10.89 3.54
CA THR A 64 23.59 11.24 3.26
C THR A 64 24.27 10.26 2.30
N GLY A 65 23.71 9.07 2.15
CA GLY A 65 24.27 7.95 1.41
C GLY A 65 25.53 7.33 2.03
N ARG A 66 25.87 7.71 3.27
CA ARG A 66 27.03 7.18 3.99
C ARG A 66 26.70 5.85 4.67
N VAL A 67 27.68 4.95 4.74
CA VAL A 67 27.57 3.73 5.52
C VAL A 67 27.48 4.11 7.00
N ALA A 68 26.36 3.79 7.63
CA ALA A 68 26.10 3.99 9.05
C ALA A 68 26.65 2.83 9.89
N SER A 69 26.54 1.60 9.40
CA SER A 69 27.10 0.42 10.06
C SER A 69 27.36 -0.72 9.07
N ARG A 70 28.24 -1.63 9.46
CA ARG A 70 28.49 -2.92 8.82
C ARG A 70 28.54 -4.00 9.89
N SER A 71 27.81 -5.09 9.70
CA SER A 71 28.06 -6.30 10.51
C SER A 71 29.41 -6.90 10.07
N GLY A 72 30.03 -7.69 10.96
CA GLY A 72 31.09 -8.59 10.52
C GLY A 72 30.56 -9.60 9.50
N PRO A 73 31.42 -10.24 8.68
CA PRO A 73 31.01 -11.39 7.90
C PRO A 73 30.48 -12.43 8.88
N PHE A 74 29.23 -12.85 8.70
CA PHE A 74 28.66 -13.81 9.63
C PHE A 74 29.47 -15.12 9.53
N PRO A 75 29.74 -15.80 10.66
CA PRO A 75 30.49 -17.05 10.66
C PRO A 75 29.65 -18.11 9.93
N ILE A 76 30.02 -18.41 8.70
CA ILE A 76 29.46 -19.51 7.93
C ILE A 76 30.67 -20.31 7.48
N GLY A 77 30.74 -21.59 7.87
CA GLY A 77 31.87 -22.47 7.56
C GLY A 77 32.09 -22.73 6.06
N LYS A 78 31.20 -22.22 5.19
CA LYS A 78 31.30 -22.26 3.72
C LYS A 78 30.72 -20.99 3.11
N PRO A 79 31.26 -20.52 1.97
CA PRO A 79 30.78 -19.30 1.34
C PRO A 79 29.35 -19.50 0.85
N VAL A 80 28.50 -18.49 1.07
CA VAL A 80 27.09 -18.48 0.67
C VAL A 80 27.00 -17.72 -0.65
N TRP A 81 26.66 -18.43 -1.73
CA TRP A 81 26.67 -17.90 -3.12
C TRP A 81 25.25 -17.70 -3.69
N SER A 82 24.28 -17.37 -2.84
CA SER A 82 22.91 -16.94 -3.16
C SER A 82 22.01 -17.12 -1.94
N SER A 83 21.94 -16.10 -1.08
CA SER A 83 20.98 -16.09 0.03
C SER A 83 19.73 -15.32 -0.36
N ARG A 84 18.56 -15.96 -0.24
CA ARG A 84 17.31 -15.25 0.06
C ARG A 84 17.32 -15.00 1.56
N TRP A 85 16.98 -13.78 1.96
CA TRP A 85 16.99 -13.37 3.36
C TRP A 85 15.80 -12.47 3.61
N ALA A 86 15.38 -12.43 4.86
CA ALA A 86 14.33 -11.54 5.33
C ALA A 86 14.83 -10.82 6.57
N VAL A 87 14.38 -9.60 6.81
CA VAL A 87 14.67 -8.86 8.05
C VAL A 87 13.37 -8.60 8.78
N SER A 88 13.40 -8.76 10.10
CA SER A 88 12.28 -8.38 10.97
C SER A 88 11.98 -6.88 10.87
N ALA A 89 10.74 -6.50 11.20
CA ALA A 89 10.28 -5.11 11.07
C ALA A 89 11.03 -4.11 11.98
N ASP A 90 11.58 -4.58 13.10
CA ASP A 90 12.43 -3.81 14.01
C ASP A 90 13.91 -3.79 13.57
N CYS A 91 14.24 -4.44 12.45
CA CYS A 91 15.58 -4.64 11.95
C CYS A 91 16.52 -5.38 12.91
N GLY A 92 16.00 -6.01 13.97
CA GLY A 92 16.80 -6.70 14.99
C GLY A 92 17.20 -8.12 14.60
N ARG A 93 16.52 -8.73 13.63
CA ARG A 93 16.76 -10.11 13.20
C ARG A 93 16.82 -10.25 11.69
N VAL A 94 17.65 -11.17 11.24
CA VAL A 94 17.75 -11.58 9.84
C VAL A 94 17.55 -13.09 9.74
N PHE A 95 16.64 -13.51 8.87
CA PHE A 95 16.49 -14.89 8.44
C PHE A 95 17.28 -15.08 7.16
N ARG A 96 18.00 -16.19 7.01
CA ARG A 96 18.83 -16.47 5.84
C ARG A 96 18.75 -17.94 5.45
N THR A 97 19.02 -18.20 4.19
CA THR A 97 19.16 -19.54 3.65
C THR A 97 20.42 -19.61 2.81
N ASP A 98 21.11 -20.75 2.82
CA ASP A 98 22.31 -20.94 2.01
C ASP A 98 21.99 -21.34 0.55
N SER A 99 22.97 -21.18 -0.33
CA SER A 99 22.88 -21.52 -1.76
C SER A 99 22.89 -23.02 -2.03
N SER A 100 23.38 -23.83 -1.09
CA SER A 100 23.21 -25.29 -1.15
C SER A 100 21.83 -25.73 -0.68
N HIS A 101 21.04 -24.79 -0.16
CA HIS A 101 19.65 -24.96 0.24
C HIS A 101 19.44 -26.00 1.35
N ARG A 102 20.47 -26.21 2.16
CA ARG A 102 20.53 -27.17 3.25
C ARG A 102 20.52 -26.55 4.63
N PHE A 103 20.64 -25.23 4.69
CA PHE A 103 20.76 -24.49 5.92
C PHE A 103 19.84 -23.28 5.92
N ALA A 104 19.08 -23.12 6.99
CA ALA A 104 18.35 -21.90 7.30
C ALA A 104 18.67 -21.44 8.73
N ASP A 105 18.80 -20.14 8.94
CA ASP A 105 19.05 -19.60 10.27
C ASP A 105 18.35 -18.25 10.49
N VAL A 106 18.17 -17.92 11.77
CA VAL A 106 17.91 -16.54 12.19
C VAL A 106 19.07 -16.06 13.03
N SER A 107 19.59 -14.88 12.70
CA SER A 107 20.66 -14.21 13.42
C SER A 107 20.20 -12.84 13.93
N ASP A 108 20.77 -12.40 15.05
CA ASP A 108 20.64 -11.04 15.54
C ASP A 108 21.49 -10.08 14.68
N THR A 109 20.90 -8.99 14.22
CA THR A 109 21.57 -8.09 13.25
C THR A 109 22.65 -7.23 13.88
N GLY A 110 22.52 -6.91 15.17
CA GLY A 110 23.47 -6.05 15.89
C GLY A 110 24.74 -6.78 16.30
N THR A 111 24.59 -8.03 16.74
CA THR A 111 25.69 -8.86 17.25
C THR A 111 26.19 -9.90 16.24
N GLY A 112 25.36 -10.24 15.24
CA GLY A 112 25.63 -11.32 14.30
C GLY A 112 25.59 -12.72 14.88
N LYS A 113 25.10 -12.88 16.12
CA LYS A 113 24.92 -14.19 16.75
C LYS A 113 23.73 -14.92 16.13
N ILE A 114 23.94 -16.19 15.80
CA ILE A 114 22.87 -17.11 15.41
C ILE A 114 21.95 -17.33 16.62
N VAL A 115 20.68 -16.97 16.46
CA VAL A 115 19.61 -17.24 17.44
C VAL A 115 19.21 -18.71 17.35
N TRP A 116 19.00 -19.20 16.13
CA TRP A 116 18.76 -20.59 15.83
C TRP A 116 19.20 -20.89 14.39
N ALA A 117 19.54 -22.15 14.14
CA ALA A 117 19.85 -22.67 12.82
C ALA A 117 19.27 -24.07 12.68
N GLU A 118 18.86 -24.41 11.45
CA GLU A 118 18.33 -25.71 11.11
C GLU A 118 18.99 -26.22 9.82
N GLU A 119 19.46 -27.47 9.90
CA GLU A 119 20.14 -28.19 8.82
C GLU A 119 19.24 -29.30 8.27
N GLY A 120 19.44 -29.68 7.01
CA GLY A 120 18.77 -30.84 6.41
C GLY A 120 17.52 -30.51 5.60
N PHE A 121 17.27 -29.23 5.31
CA PHE A 121 16.35 -28.89 4.23
C PHE A 121 16.94 -29.42 2.91
N HIS A 122 16.20 -30.24 2.17
CA HIS A 122 16.75 -30.85 0.96
C HIS A 122 16.56 -30.02 -0.30
N LEU A 123 16.05 -28.79 -0.19
CA LEU A 123 15.51 -28.09 -1.35
C LEU A 123 15.41 -26.55 -1.13
N GLY A 124 15.64 -25.78 -2.20
CA GLY A 124 15.84 -24.32 -2.16
C GLY A 124 14.67 -23.47 -1.75
N PHE A 125 14.87 -22.70 -0.68
CA PHE A 125 13.99 -21.60 -0.34
C PHE A 125 14.11 -20.49 -1.38
N VAL A 126 12.96 -20.07 -1.86
CA VAL A 126 12.86 -19.08 -2.92
C VAL A 126 12.43 -17.75 -2.36
N HIS A 127 11.74 -17.65 -1.23
CA HIS A 127 11.43 -16.33 -0.65
C HIS A 127 11.24 -16.48 0.85
N ALA A 128 11.53 -15.45 1.63
CA ALA A 128 11.21 -15.43 3.04
C ALA A 128 10.72 -14.05 3.46
N GLU A 129 9.86 -14.00 4.48
CA GLU A 129 9.39 -12.74 5.06
C GLU A 129 9.02 -12.93 6.54
N PHE A 130 9.39 -11.98 7.38
CA PHE A 130 8.91 -11.92 8.76
C PHE A 130 7.51 -11.30 8.81
N ASP A 131 6.70 -11.71 9.78
CA ASP A 131 5.54 -10.90 10.15
C ASP A 131 5.96 -9.56 10.79
N GLN A 132 5.02 -8.63 10.91
CA GLN A 132 5.29 -7.29 11.45
C GLN A 132 5.80 -7.31 12.90
N THR A 133 5.58 -8.40 13.63
CA THR A 133 6.01 -8.56 15.02
C THR A 133 7.39 -9.20 15.15
N GLY A 134 7.91 -9.79 14.07
CA GLY A 134 9.13 -10.59 14.07
C GLY A 134 8.97 -11.95 14.76
N ARG A 135 7.77 -12.31 15.24
CA ARG A 135 7.51 -13.57 15.96
C ARG A 135 7.41 -14.76 15.02
N ARG A 136 7.07 -14.54 13.75
CA ARG A 136 6.98 -15.59 12.75
C ARG A 136 7.81 -15.25 11.53
N VAL A 137 8.43 -16.28 10.95
CA VAL A 137 9.08 -16.24 9.65
C VAL A 137 8.35 -17.17 8.72
N PHE A 138 7.95 -16.68 7.56
CA PHE A 138 7.39 -17.49 6.49
C PHE A 138 8.45 -17.68 5.42
N ALA A 139 8.70 -18.92 5.01
CA ALA A 139 9.62 -19.24 3.95
C ALA A 139 8.93 -20.07 2.87
N ALA A 140 9.04 -19.62 1.63
CA ALA A 140 8.49 -20.29 0.45
C ALA A 140 9.49 -21.26 -0.14
N HIS A 141 9.04 -22.49 -0.40
CA HIS A 141 9.84 -23.58 -0.90
C HIS A 141 8.99 -24.54 -1.74
N SER A 142 9.33 -24.73 -3.03
CA SER A 142 8.66 -25.68 -3.95
C SER A 142 7.13 -25.72 -3.84
N GLY A 143 6.48 -24.55 -3.95
CA GLY A 143 5.02 -24.42 -3.90
C GLY A 143 4.44 -24.55 -2.50
N ARG A 144 5.29 -24.64 -1.48
CA ARG A 144 4.93 -24.65 -0.06
C ARG A 144 5.35 -23.38 0.63
N VAL A 145 4.66 -23.06 1.71
CA VAL A 145 5.08 -22.09 2.70
C VAL A 145 5.27 -22.83 4.02
N ILE A 146 6.42 -22.61 4.65
CA ILE A 146 6.73 -23.10 5.99
C ILE A 146 6.73 -21.90 6.91
N ALA A 147 6.00 -22.00 8.02
CA ALA A 147 6.00 -21.00 9.07
C ALA A 147 6.89 -21.47 10.22
N PHE A 148 7.87 -20.65 10.59
CA PHE A 148 8.75 -20.87 11.73
C PHE A 148 8.42 -19.89 12.85
N ASP A 149 8.60 -20.33 14.08
CA ASP A 149 8.72 -19.44 15.22
C ASP A 149 10.05 -18.68 15.12
N GLY A 150 9.97 -17.35 15.11
CA GLY A 150 11.13 -16.49 14.87
C GLY A 150 12.17 -16.52 15.99
N GLN A 151 11.83 -17.03 17.19
CA GLN A 151 12.74 -17.13 18.34
C GLN A 151 13.41 -18.49 18.45
N SER A 152 12.66 -19.57 18.26
CA SER A 152 13.13 -20.94 18.49
C SER A 152 13.51 -21.67 17.20
N GLY A 153 13.05 -21.19 16.04
CA GLY A 153 13.17 -21.91 14.76
C GLY A 153 12.21 -23.08 14.63
N LYS A 154 11.34 -23.32 15.62
CA LYS A 154 10.39 -24.42 15.54
C LYS A 154 9.43 -24.21 14.37
N THR A 155 9.29 -25.23 13.52
CA THR A 155 8.23 -25.27 12.51
C THR A 155 6.87 -25.24 13.20
N LEU A 156 6.09 -24.20 12.92
CA LEU A 156 4.73 -24.01 13.41
C LEU A 156 3.73 -24.79 12.56
N TRP A 157 3.84 -24.65 11.24
CA TRP A 157 3.00 -25.34 10.27
C TRP A 157 3.63 -25.29 8.87
N THR A 158 3.11 -26.12 7.96
CA THR A 158 3.45 -26.10 6.53
C THR A 158 2.17 -26.18 5.70
N ALA A 159 2.07 -25.36 4.65
CA ALA A 159 0.94 -25.36 3.72
C ALA A 159 1.44 -25.38 2.26
N THR A 160 0.62 -25.84 1.32
CA THR A 160 0.94 -25.91 -0.12
C THR A 160 -0.07 -25.11 -0.91
N ALA A 161 0.41 -24.26 -1.84
CA ALA A 161 -0.45 -23.64 -2.84
C ALA A 161 -0.74 -24.67 -3.95
N GLY A 162 -1.95 -25.24 -3.96
CA GLY A 162 -2.42 -26.14 -5.01
C GLY A 162 -2.03 -27.62 -4.85
N THR A 163 -2.33 -28.42 -5.88
CA THR A 163 -2.31 -29.91 -5.84
C THR A 163 -1.07 -30.56 -6.46
N GLY A 164 -0.05 -29.81 -6.85
CA GLY A 164 1.09 -30.33 -7.61
C GLY A 164 2.38 -30.45 -6.79
N ARG A 165 2.96 -31.64 -6.70
CA ARG A 165 4.40 -31.78 -6.39
C ARG A 165 5.19 -31.21 -7.58
N GLY A 166 6.13 -30.30 -7.34
CA GLY A 166 7.11 -29.85 -8.33
C GLY A 166 7.01 -28.40 -8.84
N ALA A 167 5.99 -27.63 -8.43
CA ALA A 167 5.98 -26.20 -8.69
C ALA A 167 7.02 -25.49 -7.81
N VAL A 168 7.86 -24.61 -8.36
CA VAL A 168 8.78 -23.80 -7.56
C VAL A 168 7.98 -22.64 -6.96
N GLY A 169 8.00 -22.43 -5.63
CA GLY A 169 7.30 -21.29 -5.04
C GLY A 169 7.99 -20.01 -5.53
N THR A 170 7.28 -19.11 -6.21
CA THR A 170 7.90 -17.97 -6.92
C THR A 170 7.88 -16.69 -6.11
N ALA A 171 6.81 -16.46 -5.37
CA ALA A 171 6.61 -15.25 -4.58
C ALA A 171 5.83 -15.53 -3.30
N LEU A 172 6.14 -14.75 -2.26
CA LEU A 172 5.53 -14.81 -0.95
C LEU A 172 5.25 -13.37 -0.50
N ALA A 173 4.12 -13.14 0.15
CA ALA A 173 3.83 -11.86 0.79
C ALA A 173 3.08 -12.09 2.10
N VAL A 174 3.47 -11.39 3.16
CA VAL A 174 2.75 -11.36 4.43
C VAL A 174 1.85 -10.13 4.47
N ASN A 175 0.58 -10.32 4.82
CA ASN A 175 -0.36 -9.22 4.97
C ASN A 175 0.09 -8.28 6.10
N PRO A 176 0.07 -6.94 5.93
CA PRO A 176 0.41 -5.97 6.97
C PRO A 176 -0.32 -6.17 8.30
N ASP A 177 -1.53 -6.74 8.30
CA ASP A 177 -2.26 -7.07 9.55
C ASP A 177 -1.72 -8.30 10.30
N GLY A 178 -0.79 -9.05 9.69
CA GLY A 178 -0.18 -10.26 10.24
C GLY A 178 -1.12 -11.47 10.34
N ARG A 179 -2.32 -11.40 9.74
CA ARG A 179 -3.35 -12.45 9.83
C ARG A 179 -3.32 -13.42 8.67
N SER A 180 -2.81 -13.02 7.51
CA SER A 180 -2.73 -13.89 6.34
C SER A 180 -1.40 -13.81 5.61
N VAL A 181 -1.04 -14.90 4.93
CA VAL A 181 0.15 -14.99 4.08
C VAL A 181 -0.26 -15.52 2.71
N ALA A 182 0.21 -14.86 1.65
CA ALA A 182 -0.03 -15.25 0.28
C ALA A 182 1.21 -15.97 -0.29
N LEU A 183 0.96 -17.02 -1.05
CA LEU A 183 1.98 -17.80 -1.75
C LEU A 183 1.56 -17.98 -3.21
N ALA A 184 2.47 -17.68 -4.12
CA ALA A 184 2.38 -18.06 -5.52
C ALA A 184 3.25 -19.31 -5.76
N GLY A 185 2.63 -20.36 -6.28
CA GLY A 185 3.30 -21.51 -6.84
C GLY A 185 3.55 -21.29 -8.34
N GLY A 186 4.73 -21.70 -8.81
CA GLY A 186 5.08 -21.65 -10.22
C GLY A 186 4.26 -22.60 -11.10
N TRP A 187 4.66 -22.70 -12.37
CA TRP A 187 3.96 -23.53 -13.35
C TRP A 187 3.77 -24.98 -12.88
N ALA A 188 2.52 -25.40 -12.72
CA ALA A 188 2.21 -26.81 -12.64
C ALA A 188 2.34 -27.40 -14.07
N ALA A 189 3.32 -28.28 -14.29
CA ALA A 189 3.61 -28.89 -15.59
C ALA A 189 2.37 -29.51 -16.26
N THR A 190 1.39 -29.93 -15.47
CA THR A 190 0.14 -30.56 -15.94
C THR A 190 -0.98 -29.56 -16.27
N ARG A 191 -0.94 -28.31 -15.78
CA ARG A 191 -2.05 -27.34 -15.91
C ARG A 191 -1.76 -26.14 -16.79
N ARG A 192 -0.49 -25.90 -17.17
CA ARG A 192 -0.08 -24.69 -17.89
C ARG A 192 -0.60 -23.40 -17.21
N ALA A 193 -0.69 -23.39 -15.88
CA ALA A 193 -1.15 -22.25 -15.09
C ALA A 193 -0.39 -22.21 -13.76
N GLY A 194 -0.09 -20.99 -13.30
CA GLY A 194 0.39 -20.74 -11.96
C GLY A 194 -0.72 -20.93 -10.92
N THR A 195 -0.33 -21.38 -9.73
CA THR A 195 -1.25 -21.55 -8.60
C THR A 195 -1.01 -20.47 -7.57
N MET A 196 -2.04 -20.04 -6.87
CA MET A 196 -1.92 -19.08 -5.77
C MET A 196 -2.79 -19.51 -4.61
N GLY A 197 -2.31 -19.28 -3.40
CA GLY A 197 -3.07 -19.51 -2.17
C GLY A 197 -2.89 -18.38 -1.18
N LEU A 198 -3.97 -18.02 -0.51
CA LEU A 198 -3.95 -17.21 0.70
C LEU A 198 -4.22 -18.12 1.89
N PHE A 199 -3.38 -18.03 2.93
CA PHE A 199 -3.45 -18.86 4.13
C PHE A 199 -3.58 -17.99 5.37
N ASP A 200 -4.27 -18.52 6.37
CA ASP A 200 -4.25 -17.96 7.71
C ASP A 200 -2.84 -18.09 8.29
N ALA A 201 -2.26 -16.96 8.72
CA ALA A 201 -0.87 -16.89 9.13
C ALA A 201 -0.59 -17.64 10.46
N ALA A 202 -1.62 -17.87 11.27
CA ALA A 202 -1.47 -18.54 12.56
C ALA A 202 -1.53 -20.07 12.42
N THR A 203 -2.40 -20.56 11.53
CA THR A 203 -2.76 -21.98 11.44
C THR A 203 -2.32 -22.64 10.14
N GLY A 204 -1.97 -21.87 9.11
CA GLY A 204 -1.67 -22.39 7.78
C GLY A 204 -2.90 -22.88 7.01
N LYS A 205 -4.11 -22.68 7.55
CA LYS A 205 -5.35 -23.10 6.87
C LYS A 205 -5.57 -22.23 5.62
N PRO A 206 -5.95 -22.83 4.48
CA PRO A 206 -6.26 -22.06 3.28
C PRO A 206 -7.50 -21.19 3.52
N LEU A 207 -7.39 -19.90 3.24
CA LEU A 207 -8.49 -18.94 3.22
C LEU A 207 -9.17 -18.94 1.85
N TRP A 208 -8.36 -18.94 0.78
CA TRP A 208 -8.81 -19.20 -0.58
C TRP A 208 -7.62 -19.58 -1.46
N ALA A 209 -7.92 -20.19 -2.61
CA ALA A 209 -6.95 -20.52 -3.64
C ALA A 209 -7.43 -20.00 -5.00
N GLY A 210 -6.50 -19.72 -5.89
CA GLY A 210 -6.78 -19.25 -7.24
C GLY A 210 -5.75 -19.78 -8.24
N GLU A 211 -6.09 -19.66 -9.53
CA GLU A 211 -5.21 -19.99 -10.65
C GLU A 211 -5.06 -18.76 -11.55
N SER A 212 -3.90 -18.60 -12.17
CA SER A 212 -3.54 -17.40 -12.94
C SER A 212 -3.74 -17.53 -14.46
N ASP A 213 -4.68 -18.37 -14.94
CA ASP A 213 -5.15 -18.47 -16.34
C ASP A 213 -4.04 -18.39 -17.42
N GLY A 214 -3.03 -19.26 -17.38
CA GLY A 214 -1.92 -19.24 -18.35
C GLY A 214 -0.78 -18.27 -18.02
N PHE A 215 -0.85 -17.62 -16.87
CA PHE A 215 0.25 -16.82 -16.31
C PHE A 215 0.79 -17.47 -15.04
N GLU A 216 1.96 -17.03 -14.62
CA GLU A 216 2.58 -17.32 -13.33
C GLU A 216 2.73 -16.03 -12.53
N ALA A 217 2.31 -16.05 -11.26
CA ALA A 217 2.54 -14.93 -10.36
C ALA A 217 4.02 -14.89 -9.95
N VAL A 218 4.75 -13.88 -10.41
CA VAL A 218 6.19 -13.70 -10.19
C VAL A 218 6.50 -12.77 -9.02
N ALA A 219 5.53 -11.95 -8.62
CA ALA A 219 5.63 -11.09 -7.44
C ALA A 219 4.25 -10.94 -6.78
N LEU A 220 4.24 -10.88 -5.44
CA LEU A 220 3.06 -10.64 -4.62
C LEU A 220 3.32 -9.45 -3.71
N THR A 221 2.33 -8.58 -3.53
CA THR A 221 2.39 -7.49 -2.54
C THR A 221 0.99 -7.14 -2.07
N PHE A 222 0.83 -6.92 -0.77
CA PHE A 222 -0.42 -6.40 -0.23
C PHE A 222 -0.49 -4.87 -0.34
N ALA A 223 -1.71 -4.35 -0.45
CA ALA A 223 -1.99 -2.97 -0.09
C ALA A 223 -1.72 -2.74 1.41
N PRO A 224 -1.34 -1.52 1.82
CA PRO A 224 -1.07 -1.21 3.23
C PRO A 224 -2.25 -1.46 4.17
N ASP A 225 -3.48 -1.37 3.66
CA ASP A 225 -4.71 -1.65 4.41
C ASP A 225 -5.02 -3.15 4.58
N GLY A 226 -4.24 -4.03 3.94
CA GLY A 226 -4.41 -5.48 3.95
C GLY A 226 -5.61 -6.01 3.17
N ARG A 227 -6.40 -5.15 2.53
CA ARG A 227 -7.68 -5.53 1.87
C ARG A 227 -7.50 -5.99 0.43
N THR A 228 -6.38 -5.63 -0.19
CA THR A 228 -6.07 -5.98 -1.57
C THR A 228 -4.72 -6.67 -1.67
N LEU A 229 -4.65 -7.80 -2.36
CA LEU A 229 -3.43 -8.47 -2.77
C LEU A 229 -3.19 -8.19 -4.27
N TYR A 230 -2.05 -7.62 -4.62
CA TYR A 230 -1.62 -7.47 -6.00
C TYR A 230 -0.68 -8.61 -6.36
N ALA A 231 -1.02 -9.33 -7.44
CA ALA A 231 -0.15 -10.29 -8.07
C ALA A 231 0.36 -9.73 -9.41
N VAL A 232 1.68 -9.68 -9.59
CA VAL A 232 2.28 -9.47 -10.90
C VAL A 232 2.39 -10.82 -11.57
N GLU A 233 1.67 -10.99 -12.66
CA GLU A 233 1.51 -12.23 -13.39
C GLU A 233 2.21 -12.13 -14.75
N ALA A 234 3.11 -13.06 -15.06
CA ALA A 234 3.86 -13.12 -16.31
C ALA A 234 3.45 -14.36 -17.13
N GLY A 235 3.33 -14.20 -18.44
CA GLY A 235 3.12 -15.33 -19.35
C GLY A 235 4.38 -16.18 -19.50
N GLU A 236 4.25 -17.36 -20.11
CA GLU A 236 5.29 -18.40 -20.22
C GLU A 236 6.66 -17.87 -20.70
N ASN A 237 6.68 -16.94 -21.65
CA ASN A 237 7.90 -16.35 -22.23
C ASN A 237 8.24 -14.96 -21.68
N TYR A 238 7.56 -14.48 -20.64
CA TYR A 238 7.77 -13.16 -20.01
C TYR A 238 7.62 -11.96 -20.96
N THR A 239 6.99 -12.18 -22.12
CA THR A 239 6.71 -11.17 -23.16
C THR A 239 5.46 -10.34 -22.83
N VAL A 240 4.51 -10.96 -22.12
CA VAL A 240 3.29 -10.34 -21.63
C VAL A 240 3.23 -10.46 -20.12
N ALA A 241 2.79 -9.39 -19.47
CA ALA A 241 2.61 -9.35 -18.04
C ALA A 241 1.46 -8.43 -17.66
N ARG A 242 0.84 -8.74 -16.53
CA ARG A 242 -0.26 -7.99 -15.97
C ARG A 242 -0.13 -7.91 -14.47
N VAL A 243 -0.87 -6.99 -13.88
CA VAL A 243 -1.18 -7.00 -12.46
C VAL A 243 -2.64 -7.39 -12.31
N ARG A 244 -2.89 -8.34 -11.43
CA ARG A 244 -4.23 -8.73 -11.01
C ARG A 244 -4.37 -8.42 -9.51
N ALA A 245 -5.38 -7.64 -9.17
CA ALA A 245 -5.68 -7.26 -7.80
C ALA A 245 -6.81 -8.16 -7.28
N TYR A 246 -6.61 -8.77 -6.11
CA TYR A 246 -7.55 -9.67 -5.46
C TYR A 246 -8.02 -9.06 -4.14
N SER A 247 -9.31 -9.19 -3.85
CA SER A 247 -9.87 -8.86 -2.54
C SER A 247 -9.41 -9.93 -1.53
N THR A 248 -8.67 -9.53 -0.50
CA THR A 248 -8.10 -10.47 0.48
C THR A 248 -9.19 -11.30 1.17
N GLY A 249 -10.33 -10.69 1.51
CA GLY A 249 -11.42 -11.36 2.24
C GLY A 249 -12.26 -12.33 1.40
N THR A 250 -12.24 -12.21 0.07
CA THR A 250 -13.12 -13.02 -0.80
C THR A 250 -12.38 -13.82 -1.88
N GLY A 251 -11.11 -13.50 -2.15
CA GLY A 251 -10.35 -14.05 -3.27
C GLY A 251 -10.82 -13.58 -4.65
N LYS A 252 -11.82 -12.70 -4.72
CA LYS A 252 -12.34 -12.21 -6.01
C LYS A 252 -11.41 -11.17 -6.63
N VAL A 253 -11.28 -11.23 -7.96
CA VAL A 253 -10.55 -10.24 -8.74
C VAL A 253 -11.29 -8.90 -8.68
N VAL A 254 -10.58 -7.85 -8.26
CA VAL A 254 -11.04 -6.46 -8.17
C VAL A 254 -10.74 -5.72 -9.48
N THR A 255 -9.53 -5.89 -10.00
CA THR A 255 -9.11 -5.26 -11.26
C THR A 255 -7.98 -6.07 -11.91
N THR A 256 -7.80 -5.89 -13.21
CA THR A 256 -6.67 -6.42 -13.96
C THR A 256 -6.21 -5.37 -14.97
N PHE A 257 -4.91 -5.15 -15.06
CA PHE A 257 -4.33 -4.27 -16.07
C PHE A 257 -2.96 -4.77 -16.51
N ASN A 258 -2.59 -4.44 -17.74
CA ASN A 258 -1.29 -4.81 -18.28
C ASN A 258 -0.19 -3.93 -17.69
N VAL A 259 0.99 -4.51 -17.49
CA VAL A 259 2.19 -3.76 -17.10
C VAL A 259 3.20 -3.78 -18.24
N PRO A 260 4.05 -2.74 -18.36
CA PRO A 260 5.12 -2.76 -19.34
C PRO A 260 6.03 -3.99 -19.16
N THR A 261 6.35 -4.63 -20.28
CA THR A 261 7.20 -5.82 -20.40
C THR A 261 8.49 -5.49 -21.15
N PRO A 262 9.53 -6.35 -21.13
CA PRO A 262 9.60 -7.73 -20.61
C PRO A 262 10.23 -7.89 -19.21
N LEU A 263 10.02 -9.09 -18.65
CA LEU A 263 10.67 -9.60 -17.42
C LEU A 263 10.32 -8.83 -16.13
N PRO A 264 9.04 -8.75 -15.73
CA PRO A 264 8.69 -8.31 -14.39
C PRO A 264 9.28 -9.28 -13.36
N ARG A 265 9.82 -8.76 -12.25
CA ARG A 265 10.45 -9.60 -11.21
C ARG A 265 10.01 -9.28 -9.79
N VAL A 266 9.82 -8.02 -9.48
CA VAL A 266 9.47 -7.57 -8.13
C VAL A 266 8.49 -6.42 -8.23
N ALA A 267 7.56 -6.37 -7.28
CA ALA A 267 6.66 -5.24 -7.13
C ALA A 267 6.39 -4.96 -5.67
N ILE A 268 6.09 -3.69 -5.38
CA ILE A 268 5.77 -3.24 -4.03
C ILE A 268 4.81 -2.06 -4.10
N VAL A 269 3.87 -2.00 -3.16
CA VAL A 269 2.96 -0.86 -2.99
C VAL A 269 3.57 0.14 -2.01
N SER A 270 3.43 1.43 -2.29
CA SER A 270 3.84 2.50 -1.39
C SER A 270 3.06 2.44 -0.07
N PRO A 271 3.62 2.91 1.06
CA PRO A 271 2.94 2.89 2.36
C PRO A 271 1.60 3.63 2.40
N ASP A 272 1.41 4.62 1.52
CA ASP A 272 0.15 5.36 1.36
C ASP A 272 -0.88 4.66 0.44
N GLY A 273 -0.52 3.52 -0.16
CA GLY A 273 -1.35 2.75 -1.07
C GLY A 273 -1.54 3.38 -2.45
N ARG A 274 -0.86 4.49 -2.77
CA ARG A 274 -1.14 5.30 -3.96
C ARG A 274 -0.32 4.90 -5.19
N THR A 275 0.76 4.17 -4.99
CA THR A 275 1.73 3.84 -6.05
C THR A 275 2.11 2.37 -5.97
N LEU A 276 1.93 1.65 -7.07
CA LEU A 276 2.48 0.32 -7.27
C LEU A 276 3.76 0.47 -8.09
N ALA A 277 4.91 0.16 -7.50
CA ALA A 277 6.17 0.09 -8.22
C ALA A 277 6.36 -1.33 -8.76
N VAL A 278 6.60 -1.48 -10.06
CA VAL A 278 6.88 -2.76 -10.73
C VAL A 278 8.22 -2.66 -11.44
N ALA A 279 9.17 -3.51 -11.05
CA ALA A 279 10.44 -3.64 -11.75
C ALA A 279 10.29 -4.58 -12.94
N SER A 280 10.55 -4.08 -14.15
CA SER A 280 10.59 -4.85 -15.39
C SER A 280 11.95 -4.70 -16.05
N GLY A 281 12.75 -5.76 -16.03
CA GLY A 281 14.14 -5.71 -16.49
C GLY A 281 14.96 -4.68 -15.70
N ARG A 282 15.41 -3.62 -16.37
CA ARG A 282 16.23 -2.54 -15.78
C ARG A 282 15.43 -1.30 -15.37
N HIS A 283 14.13 -1.30 -15.66
CA HIS A 283 13.26 -0.15 -15.45
C HIS A 283 12.34 -0.41 -14.26
N VAL A 284 11.95 0.65 -13.57
CA VAL A 284 10.94 0.60 -12.51
C VAL A 284 9.76 1.47 -12.90
N HIS A 285 8.60 0.86 -13.08
CA HIS A 285 7.37 1.53 -13.47
C HIS A 285 6.53 1.85 -12.24
N LEU A 286 6.18 3.12 -12.07
CA LEU A 286 5.25 3.59 -11.04
C LEU A 286 3.84 3.67 -11.63
N LEU A 287 2.96 2.83 -11.13
CA LEU A 287 1.59 2.67 -11.61
C LEU A 287 0.60 3.10 -10.53
N GLU A 288 -0.58 3.55 -10.95
CA GLU A 288 -1.72 3.65 -10.04
C GLU A 288 -2.33 2.26 -9.80
N PRO A 289 -2.40 1.76 -8.55
CA PRO A 289 -2.68 0.34 -8.27
C PRO A 289 -4.03 -0.21 -8.78
N LEU A 290 -5.06 0.63 -8.97
CA LEU A 290 -6.39 0.16 -9.38
C LEU A 290 -6.69 0.35 -10.87
N THR A 291 -6.05 1.35 -11.49
CA THR A 291 -6.29 1.73 -12.89
C THR A 291 -5.19 1.24 -13.82
N GLY A 292 -4.03 0.89 -13.26
CA GLY A 292 -2.83 0.58 -14.05
C GLY A 292 -2.22 1.79 -14.74
N ARG A 293 -2.70 3.02 -14.46
CA ARG A 293 -2.20 4.22 -15.12
C ARG A 293 -0.73 4.44 -14.78
N LEU A 294 0.13 4.37 -15.79
CA LEU A 294 1.54 4.68 -15.67
C LEU A 294 1.72 6.15 -15.28
N ARG A 295 2.30 6.38 -14.11
CA ARG A 295 2.67 7.72 -13.61
C ARG A 295 4.07 8.08 -14.07
N HIS A 296 4.99 7.14 -13.92
CA HIS A 296 6.39 7.39 -14.18
C HIS A 296 7.18 6.11 -14.46
N THR A 297 8.31 6.22 -15.14
CA THR A 297 9.26 5.13 -15.32
C THR A 297 10.65 5.59 -14.90
N PHE A 298 11.17 5.02 -13.83
CA PHE A 298 12.56 5.24 -13.43
C PHE A 298 13.51 4.41 -14.30
N ILE A 299 14.51 5.12 -14.83
CA ILE A 299 15.58 4.59 -15.68
C ILE A 299 16.92 4.92 -14.99
N GLY A 300 17.92 4.07 -15.17
CA GLY A 300 19.28 4.33 -14.68
C GLY A 300 20.01 3.09 -14.15
N HIS A 301 19.29 2.02 -13.81
CA HIS A 301 19.95 0.76 -13.49
C HIS A 301 20.57 0.13 -14.74
N GLU A 302 21.83 -0.27 -14.61
CA GLU A 302 22.57 -0.94 -15.69
C GLU A 302 22.26 -2.45 -15.75
N GLY A 303 21.81 -3.02 -14.63
CA GLY A 303 21.43 -4.43 -14.47
C GLY A 303 19.95 -4.63 -14.13
N ARG A 304 19.51 -5.89 -14.12
CA ARG A 304 18.11 -6.25 -13.83
C ARG A 304 17.80 -5.97 -12.36
N VAL A 305 16.73 -5.21 -12.12
CA VAL A 305 16.28 -4.89 -10.77
C VAL A 305 15.74 -6.16 -10.10
N SER A 306 16.31 -6.50 -8.95
CA SER A 306 15.98 -7.70 -8.17
C SER A 306 15.21 -7.38 -6.89
N ALA A 307 15.34 -6.17 -6.36
CA ALA A 307 14.66 -5.76 -5.12
C ALA A 307 14.17 -4.32 -5.21
N LEU A 308 13.00 -4.07 -4.60
CA LEU A 308 12.38 -2.75 -4.45
C LEU A 308 11.95 -2.53 -3.00
N ARG A 309 12.19 -1.34 -2.46
CA ARG A 309 11.66 -0.96 -1.14
C ARG A 309 11.33 0.52 -1.07
N PHE A 310 10.11 0.84 -0.65
CA PHE A 310 9.76 2.20 -0.24
C PHE A 310 10.30 2.48 1.16
N ARG A 311 10.79 3.70 1.37
CA ARG A 311 10.98 4.25 2.71
C ARG A 311 9.61 4.36 3.41
N PRO A 312 9.52 4.24 4.75
CA PRO A 312 8.23 4.26 5.46
C PRO A 312 7.38 5.50 5.21
N ASP A 313 7.99 6.63 4.86
CA ASP A 313 7.29 7.87 4.51
C ASP A 313 6.77 7.90 3.05
N GLY A 314 7.06 6.86 2.26
CA GLY A 314 6.67 6.71 0.86
C GLY A 314 7.38 7.63 -0.13
N ARG A 315 8.33 8.46 0.33
CA ARG A 315 8.97 9.49 -0.52
C ARG A 315 10.14 8.96 -1.32
N VAL A 316 10.83 7.96 -0.80
CA VAL A 316 12.03 7.39 -1.44
C VAL A 316 11.74 5.95 -1.83
N LEU A 317 12.03 5.62 -3.08
CA LEU A 317 12.05 4.24 -3.56
C LEU A 317 13.51 3.83 -3.77
N ALA A 318 13.92 2.78 -3.09
CA ALA A 318 15.20 2.13 -3.32
C ALA A 318 15.01 0.95 -4.29
N ALA A 319 15.92 0.80 -5.24
CA ALA A 319 16.05 -0.39 -6.06
C ALA A 319 17.48 -0.92 -6.08
N ALA A 320 17.60 -2.24 -6.12
CA ALA A 320 18.87 -2.92 -6.21
C ALA A 320 18.91 -3.89 -7.38
N SER A 321 20.12 -4.14 -7.87
CA SER A 321 20.45 -5.10 -8.91
C SER A 321 21.73 -5.83 -8.48
N PRO A 322 21.90 -7.14 -8.77
CA PRO A 322 23.11 -7.89 -8.41
C PRO A 322 24.38 -7.38 -9.10
N ASP A 323 24.23 -6.66 -10.22
CA ASP A 323 25.36 -6.20 -11.04
C ASP A 323 25.53 -4.67 -11.02
N ALA A 324 24.74 -3.95 -10.22
CA ALA A 324 24.71 -2.48 -10.25
C ALA A 324 24.54 -1.86 -8.86
N PRO A 325 24.97 -0.61 -8.65
CA PRO A 325 24.74 0.11 -7.40
C PRO A 325 23.25 0.18 -7.03
N VAL A 326 22.96 0.32 -5.74
CA VAL A 326 21.62 0.65 -5.27
C VAL A 326 21.29 2.08 -5.68
N LEU A 327 20.13 2.25 -6.30
CA LEU A 327 19.61 3.55 -6.71
C LEU A 327 18.45 3.95 -5.79
N LEU A 328 18.45 5.21 -5.38
CA LEU A 328 17.34 5.84 -4.66
C LEU A 328 16.71 6.90 -5.56
N TRP A 329 15.40 6.83 -5.78
CA TRP A 329 14.64 7.90 -6.41
C TRP A 329 13.71 8.55 -5.40
N ASP A 330 13.61 9.87 -5.48
CA ASP A 330 12.46 10.56 -4.94
C ASP A 330 11.24 10.23 -5.82
N VAL A 331 10.25 9.59 -5.22
CA VAL A 331 9.00 9.15 -5.86
C VAL A 331 8.16 10.36 -6.28
N TYR A 332 8.42 11.51 -5.66
CA TYR A 332 7.77 12.79 -5.92
C TYR A 332 8.71 13.80 -6.61
N GLY A 333 9.88 13.36 -7.09
CA GLY A 333 10.82 14.16 -7.87
C GLY A 333 11.58 15.23 -7.05
N THR A 334 12.88 15.35 -7.31
CA THR A 334 13.72 16.43 -6.78
C THR A 334 13.17 17.80 -7.16
N SER A 335 12.62 18.54 -6.20
CA SER A 335 12.52 20.02 -6.13
C SER A 335 11.90 20.79 -7.31
N ALA A 336 11.54 20.14 -8.42
CA ALA A 336 10.83 20.67 -9.57
C ALA A 336 9.45 20.00 -9.74
N ASP A 337 9.22 18.88 -9.03
CA ASP A 337 7.91 18.34 -8.66
C ASP A 337 7.59 18.58 -7.16
N ARG A 338 8.20 19.62 -6.56
CA ARG A 338 7.30 20.59 -5.94
C ARG A 338 6.42 21.04 -7.09
N ARG A 339 5.28 20.39 -7.30
CA ARG A 339 4.16 21.08 -7.92
C ARG A 339 4.15 22.43 -7.21
N PRO A 340 4.22 23.59 -7.92
CA PRO A 340 3.59 24.75 -7.34
C PRO A 340 2.26 24.23 -6.82
N LEU A 341 1.93 24.61 -5.58
CA LEU A 341 0.61 24.43 -5.04
C LEU A 341 -0.39 24.44 -6.21
N PRO A 342 -1.39 23.56 -6.28
CA PRO A 342 -2.59 23.97 -7.00
C PRO A 342 -2.82 25.40 -6.49
N ALA A 343 -2.81 26.40 -7.38
CA ALA A 343 -2.76 27.80 -6.94
C ALA A 343 -3.93 28.02 -5.94
N PRO A 344 -3.98 29.10 -5.16
CA PRO A 344 -5.08 29.29 -4.21
C PRO A 344 -6.49 29.03 -4.81
N ASP A 345 -6.62 29.20 -6.14
CA ASP A 345 -7.73 28.80 -6.99
C ASP A 345 -8.08 27.30 -6.96
N ALA A 346 -7.13 26.37 -6.89
CA ALA A 346 -7.33 24.94 -7.02
C ALA A 346 -7.46 24.18 -5.68
N LEU A 347 -6.96 24.75 -4.55
CA LEU A 347 -7.46 24.36 -3.22
C LEU A 347 -8.90 24.86 -3.02
N GLY A 348 -9.20 26.07 -3.52
CA GLY A 348 -10.56 26.61 -3.56
C GLY A 348 -11.50 25.74 -4.38
N LYS A 349 -11.09 25.36 -5.60
CA LYS A 349 -11.85 24.46 -6.45
C LYS A 349 -12.00 23.07 -5.83
N GLY A 350 -10.93 22.53 -5.22
CA GLY A 350 -11.00 21.25 -4.51
C GLY A 350 -12.03 21.28 -3.38
N TRP A 351 -12.08 22.37 -2.62
CA TRP A 351 -13.11 22.62 -1.61
C TRP A 351 -14.53 22.63 -2.19
N ASP A 352 -14.73 23.32 -3.31
CA ASP A 352 -16.04 23.40 -3.97
C ASP A 352 -16.48 22.02 -4.49
N ASP A 353 -15.55 21.30 -5.13
CA ASP A 353 -15.75 19.96 -5.71
C ASP A 353 -16.08 18.88 -4.64
N LEU A 354 -15.72 19.09 -3.36
CA LEU A 354 -16.12 18.18 -2.26
C LEU A 354 -17.64 18.09 -2.10
N ALA A 355 -18.39 19.15 -2.45
CA ALA A 355 -19.85 19.13 -2.43
C ALA A 355 -20.48 18.48 -3.67
N GLY A 356 -19.67 18.12 -4.69
CA GLY A 356 -20.14 17.61 -5.96
C GLY A 356 -20.88 16.28 -5.85
N ALA A 357 -22.01 16.14 -6.54
CA ALA A 357 -22.74 14.88 -6.61
C ALA A 357 -22.01 13.81 -7.46
N ASP A 358 -21.14 14.23 -8.38
CA ASP A 358 -20.30 13.35 -9.18
C ASP A 358 -19.21 12.69 -8.32
N ALA A 359 -19.25 11.36 -8.22
CA ALA A 359 -18.34 10.57 -7.41
C ALA A 359 -16.88 10.65 -7.90
N GLN A 360 -16.63 10.79 -9.21
CA GLN A 360 -15.28 10.93 -9.75
C GLN A 360 -14.68 12.30 -9.44
N VAL A 361 -15.48 13.36 -9.57
CA VAL A 361 -15.07 14.74 -9.24
C VAL A 361 -14.74 14.83 -7.75
N ALA A 362 -15.64 14.32 -6.90
CA ALA A 362 -15.44 14.30 -5.45
C ALA A 362 -14.24 13.45 -5.02
N PHE A 363 -14.05 12.27 -5.62
CA PHE A 363 -12.89 11.42 -5.34
C PHE A 363 -11.57 12.12 -5.69
N ARG A 364 -11.52 12.82 -6.84
CA ARG A 364 -10.35 13.62 -7.21
C ARG A 364 -10.11 14.77 -6.24
N ALA A 365 -11.16 15.44 -5.77
CA ALA A 365 -11.08 16.51 -4.79
C ALA A 365 -10.56 16.02 -3.43
N VAL A 366 -11.09 14.91 -2.91
CA VAL A 366 -10.61 14.27 -1.68
C VAL A 366 -9.13 13.91 -1.81
N ARG A 367 -8.71 13.30 -2.93
CA ARG A 367 -7.30 12.96 -3.15
C ARG A 367 -6.39 14.17 -3.32
N LEU A 368 -6.88 15.24 -3.97
CA LEU A 368 -6.15 16.49 -4.15
C LEU A 368 -5.88 17.16 -2.80
N LEU A 369 -6.91 17.30 -1.97
CA LEU A 369 -6.80 17.94 -0.66
C LEU A 369 -6.04 17.07 0.35
N ALA A 370 -6.14 15.74 0.25
CA ALA A 370 -5.38 14.80 1.08
C ALA A 370 -3.94 14.54 0.58
N ALA A 371 -3.44 15.35 -0.37
CA ALA A 371 -2.07 15.20 -0.90
C ALA A 371 -1.00 15.73 0.08
N GLY A 372 -1.36 16.61 1.02
CA GLY A 372 -0.44 17.19 1.99
C GLY A 372 -1.17 17.97 3.10
N SER A 373 -0.43 18.39 4.13
CA SER A 373 -1.01 19.13 5.27
C SER A 373 -1.40 20.58 4.95
N ASP A 374 -1.11 21.07 3.75
CA ASP A 374 -1.41 22.45 3.32
C ASP A 374 -2.91 22.71 3.14
N ALA A 375 -3.73 21.67 3.03
CA ALA A 375 -5.19 21.81 3.02
C ALA A 375 -5.77 22.08 4.42
N ILE A 376 -5.04 21.77 5.50
CA ILE A 376 -5.54 21.90 6.88
C ILE A 376 -5.99 23.34 7.21
N PRO A 377 -5.23 24.41 6.92
CA PRO A 377 -5.68 25.77 7.16
C PRO A 377 -6.94 26.13 6.38
N VAL A 378 -7.02 25.75 5.10
CA VAL A 378 -8.18 26.02 4.23
C VAL A 378 -9.43 25.29 4.74
N LEU A 379 -9.29 24.01 5.10
CA LEU A 379 -10.38 23.22 5.66
C LEU A 379 -10.81 23.78 7.01
N ARG A 380 -9.88 24.17 7.89
CA ARG A 380 -10.19 24.80 9.17
C ARG A 380 -10.96 26.11 8.98
N GLU A 381 -10.54 26.97 8.06
CA GLU A 381 -11.16 28.27 7.81
C GLU A 381 -12.55 28.13 7.18
N ARG A 382 -12.71 27.21 6.23
CA ARG A 382 -13.94 27.10 5.43
C ARG A 382 -14.98 26.17 6.02
N MET A 383 -14.61 25.26 6.91
CA MET A 383 -15.55 24.31 7.50
C MET A 383 -16.54 24.99 8.43
N LYS A 384 -17.83 24.67 8.25
CA LYS A 384 -18.93 25.09 9.12
C LYS A 384 -19.75 23.87 9.50
N ALA A 385 -20.27 23.87 10.73
CA ALA A 385 -21.18 22.83 11.18
C ALA A 385 -22.49 22.90 10.39
N VAL A 386 -22.83 21.82 9.68
CA VAL A 386 -24.16 21.67 9.09
C VAL A 386 -25.14 21.37 10.22
N ARG A 387 -26.01 22.34 10.50
CA ARG A 387 -27.06 22.23 11.52
C ARG A 387 -28.35 21.76 10.87
N PRO A 388 -29.14 20.92 11.58
CA PRO A 388 -30.49 20.62 11.12
C PRO A 388 -31.31 21.92 11.00
N PRO A 389 -32.26 21.99 10.05
CA PRO A 389 -33.21 23.10 9.97
C PRO A 389 -34.01 23.24 11.26
N ASP A 390 -34.55 24.43 11.50
CA ASP A 390 -35.47 24.65 12.62
C ASP A 390 -36.68 23.71 12.52
N LEU A 391 -37.01 23.03 13.61
CA LEU A 391 -38.08 22.04 13.68
C LEU A 391 -39.43 22.64 13.31
N LYS A 392 -39.66 23.93 13.57
CA LYS A 392 -40.87 24.63 13.16
C LYS A 392 -41.02 24.64 11.63
N THR A 393 -39.92 24.86 10.92
CA THR A 393 -39.88 24.87 9.45
C THR A 393 -40.10 23.47 8.89
N VAL A 394 -39.47 22.45 9.49
CA VAL A 394 -39.64 21.05 9.08
C VAL A 394 -41.10 20.61 9.28
N ASN A 395 -41.68 20.94 10.43
CA ASN A 395 -43.09 20.64 10.72
C ASN A 395 -44.04 21.37 9.76
N GLN A 396 -43.71 22.60 9.35
CA GLN A 396 -44.49 23.31 8.34
C GLN A 396 -44.45 22.59 6.99
N TRP A 397 -43.27 22.15 6.52
CA TRP A 397 -43.18 21.38 5.27
C TRP A 397 -43.91 20.05 5.36
N VAL A 398 -43.86 19.36 6.50
CA VAL A 398 -44.65 18.15 6.73
C VAL A 398 -46.15 18.45 6.64
N ALA A 399 -46.62 19.55 7.22
CA ALA A 399 -48.02 19.97 7.10
C ALA A 399 -48.40 20.29 5.64
N ASP A 400 -47.52 20.99 4.92
CA ASP A 400 -47.70 21.37 3.51
C ASP A 400 -47.81 20.17 2.56
N LEU A 401 -47.35 18.96 2.95
CA LEU A 401 -47.57 17.72 2.20
C LEU A 401 -49.05 17.34 2.07
N SER A 402 -49.92 17.89 2.93
CA SER A 402 -51.37 17.69 2.89
C SER A 402 -52.13 18.85 2.22
N SER A 403 -51.44 19.89 1.73
CA SER A 403 -52.05 21.04 1.07
C SER A 403 -52.91 20.61 -0.12
N ALA A 404 -54.01 21.30 -0.43
CA ALA A 404 -54.81 21.05 -1.64
C ALA A 404 -54.09 21.49 -2.93
N ASP A 405 -53.18 22.47 -2.83
CA ASP A 405 -52.37 22.95 -3.96
C ASP A 405 -51.19 22.03 -4.27
N PHE A 406 -51.15 21.51 -5.50
CA PHE A 406 -50.11 20.60 -5.96
C PHE A 406 -48.71 21.23 -5.90
N ALA A 407 -48.58 22.50 -6.30
CA ALA A 407 -47.29 23.18 -6.31
C ALA A 407 -46.71 23.35 -4.89
N THR A 408 -47.56 23.48 -3.88
CA THR A 408 -47.17 23.53 -2.48
C THR A 408 -46.69 22.16 -1.98
N ARG A 409 -47.40 21.07 -2.30
CA ARG A 409 -46.98 19.69 -1.93
C ARG A 409 -45.64 19.30 -2.57
N GLU A 410 -45.42 19.64 -3.84
CA GLU A 410 -44.16 19.33 -4.53
C GLU A 410 -42.98 20.14 -3.99
N ARG A 411 -43.20 21.42 -3.68
CA ARG A 411 -42.17 22.25 -3.01
C ARG A 411 -41.80 21.70 -1.63
N ALA A 412 -42.79 21.29 -0.84
CA ALA A 412 -42.57 20.69 0.47
C ALA A 412 -41.82 19.35 0.38
N SER A 413 -42.22 18.48 -0.55
CA SER A 413 -41.53 17.19 -0.80
C SER A 413 -40.07 17.41 -1.20
N ALA A 414 -39.80 18.37 -2.09
CA ALA A 414 -38.45 18.71 -2.52
C ALA A 414 -37.61 19.37 -1.41
N ALA A 415 -38.23 20.18 -0.54
CA ALA A 415 -37.57 20.79 0.61
C ALA A 415 -37.16 19.73 1.64
N LEU A 416 -38.07 18.81 1.98
CA LEU A 416 -37.82 17.71 2.91
C LEU A 416 -36.75 16.75 2.38
N ALA A 417 -36.76 16.43 1.08
CA ALA A 417 -35.75 15.56 0.46
C ALA A 417 -34.31 16.10 0.61
N LYS A 418 -34.12 17.42 0.68
CA LYS A 418 -32.79 18.04 0.85
C LYS A 418 -32.21 17.91 2.25
N VAL A 419 -33.05 17.69 3.26
CA VAL A 419 -32.65 17.69 4.67
C VAL A 419 -32.99 16.38 5.38
N ALA A 420 -33.56 15.41 4.65
CA ALA A 420 -34.14 14.19 5.20
C ALA A 420 -33.15 13.37 6.07
N ARG A 421 -31.85 13.40 5.77
CA ARG A 421 -30.84 12.72 6.61
C ARG A 421 -30.56 13.43 7.93
N LEU A 422 -30.69 14.76 7.97
CA LEU A 422 -30.44 15.57 9.18
C LEU A 422 -31.61 15.51 10.17
N VAL A 423 -32.82 15.27 9.68
CA VAL A 423 -34.07 15.25 10.48
C VAL A 423 -34.82 13.93 10.36
N GLU A 424 -34.10 12.85 10.03
CA GLU A 424 -34.68 11.51 9.85
C GLU A 424 -35.54 11.06 11.05
N PRO A 425 -35.11 11.24 12.31
CA PRO A 425 -35.93 10.88 13.47
C PRO A 425 -37.28 11.60 13.50
N GLU A 426 -37.30 12.87 13.14
CA GLU A 426 -38.47 13.73 13.12
C GLU A 426 -39.43 13.37 11.98
N LEU A 427 -38.89 13.04 10.80
CA LEU A 427 -39.70 12.57 9.68
C LEU A 427 -40.32 11.20 9.94
N ARG A 428 -39.61 10.30 10.63
CA ARG A 428 -40.17 9.02 11.07
C ARG A 428 -41.31 9.21 12.06
N LYS A 429 -41.16 10.11 13.05
CA LYS A 429 -42.24 10.47 13.98
C LYS A 429 -43.45 11.08 13.27
N ALA A 430 -43.21 12.00 12.33
CA ALA A 430 -44.26 12.62 11.53
C ALA A 430 -45.03 11.61 10.66
N ARG A 431 -44.32 10.63 10.09
CA ARG A 431 -44.91 9.53 9.33
C ARG A 431 -45.82 8.67 10.19
N GLU A 432 -45.38 8.30 11.40
CA GLU A 432 -46.15 7.49 12.34
C GLU A 432 -47.40 8.22 12.87
N ALA A 433 -47.30 9.53 13.07
CA ALA A 433 -48.40 10.37 13.55
C ALA A 433 -49.41 10.78 12.46
N SER A 434 -49.13 10.53 11.17
CA SER A 434 -49.98 11.01 10.08
C SER A 434 -51.12 10.05 9.75
N GLU A 435 -52.35 10.55 9.83
CA GLU A 435 -53.55 9.77 9.45
C GLU A 435 -53.74 9.68 7.92
N TRP A 436 -53.12 10.59 7.16
CA TRP A 436 -53.27 10.72 5.71
C TRP A 436 -52.38 9.72 4.94
N PRO A 437 -52.94 8.80 4.13
CA PRO A 437 -52.15 7.83 3.37
C PRO A 437 -51.17 8.46 2.37
N GLU A 438 -51.57 9.55 1.70
CA GLU A 438 -50.72 10.25 0.74
C GLU A 438 -49.49 10.88 1.42
N VAL A 439 -49.65 11.47 2.60
CA VAL A 439 -48.54 12.06 3.37
C VAL A 439 -47.56 10.98 3.81
N ARG A 440 -48.06 9.83 4.29
CA ARG A 440 -47.20 8.67 4.63
C ARG A 440 -46.39 8.17 3.43
N GLN A 441 -47.04 8.02 2.27
CA GLN A 441 -46.36 7.59 1.05
C GLN A 441 -45.28 8.58 0.59
N ARG A 442 -45.56 9.89 0.69
CA ARG A 442 -44.58 10.95 0.35
C ARG A 442 -43.41 10.97 1.32
N LEU A 443 -43.66 10.84 2.63
CA LEU A 443 -42.59 10.75 3.63
C LEU A 443 -41.74 9.48 3.45
N ASP A 444 -42.36 8.35 3.10
CA ASP A 444 -41.65 7.12 2.75
C ASP A 444 -40.79 7.31 1.50
N ALA A 445 -41.30 8.00 0.47
CA ALA A 445 -40.52 8.33 -0.72
C ALA A 445 -39.34 9.25 -0.40
N VAL A 446 -39.55 10.26 0.46
CA VAL A 446 -38.50 11.19 0.92
C VAL A 446 -37.41 10.45 1.70
N LEU A 447 -37.78 9.58 2.64
CA LEU A 447 -36.85 8.78 3.45
C LEU A 447 -36.10 7.75 2.59
N ALA A 448 -36.78 7.08 1.66
CA ALA A 448 -36.17 6.08 0.78
C ALA A 448 -35.18 6.68 -0.23
N HIS A 449 -35.39 7.93 -0.66
CA HIS A 449 -34.54 8.62 -1.63
C HIS A 449 -33.65 9.70 -1.01
N ALA A 450 -33.53 9.73 0.32
CA ALA A 450 -32.70 10.67 1.06
C ALA A 450 -31.22 10.47 0.71
N LYS A 451 -30.74 11.21 -0.29
CA LYS A 451 -29.33 11.26 -0.67
C LYS A 451 -28.66 12.44 0.05
N PRO A 452 -27.42 12.26 0.55
CA PRO A 452 -26.67 13.37 1.11
C PRO A 452 -26.48 14.43 0.03
N ALA A 453 -26.79 15.68 0.36
CA ALA A 453 -26.77 16.79 -0.60
C ALA A 453 -25.62 17.75 -0.27
N GLY A 454 -24.88 18.15 -1.30
CA GLY A 454 -23.94 19.29 -1.28
C GLY A 454 -23.06 19.39 -0.03
N GLU A 455 -23.49 20.21 0.94
CA GLU A 455 -22.77 20.44 2.19
C GLU A 455 -22.66 19.22 3.11
N GLU A 456 -23.66 18.33 3.13
CA GLU A 456 -23.55 17.07 3.90
C GLU A 456 -22.42 16.20 3.34
N LEU A 457 -22.36 16.09 2.01
CA LEU A 457 -21.28 15.40 1.31
C LEU A 457 -19.93 16.08 1.58
N ARG A 458 -19.90 17.41 1.59
CA ARG A 458 -18.68 18.17 1.86
C ARG A 458 -18.16 17.92 3.27
N VAL A 459 -19.03 17.89 4.29
CA VAL A 459 -18.65 17.61 5.68
C VAL A 459 -18.02 16.22 5.79
N VAL A 460 -18.71 15.19 5.31
CA VAL A 460 -18.22 13.81 5.37
C VAL A 460 -16.88 13.69 4.66
N ARG A 461 -16.78 14.21 3.44
CA ARG A 461 -15.56 14.12 2.62
C ARG A 461 -14.42 14.99 3.14
N ALA A 462 -14.70 16.13 3.77
CA ALA A 462 -13.68 16.94 4.42
C ALA A 462 -13.10 16.23 5.65
N VAL A 463 -13.95 15.53 6.43
CA VAL A 463 -13.49 14.66 7.52
C VAL A 463 -12.63 13.52 6.96
N GLU A 464 -13.04 12.89 5.85
CA GLU A 464 -12.23 11.88 5.15
C GLU A 464 -10.87 12.44 4.69
N VAL A 465 -10.82 13.67 4.16
CA VAL A 465 -9.57 14.34 3.78
C VAL A 465 -8.66 14.49 4.99
N VAL A 466 -9.18 15.03 6.10
CA VAL A 466 -8.38 15.25 7.31
C VAL A 466 -7.91 13.90 7.90
N GLU A 467 -8.77 12.89 7.91
CA GLU A 467 -8.43 11.53 8.32
C GLU A 467 -7.30 10.94 7.44
N ALA A 468 -7.41 11.08 6.13
CA ALA A 468 -6.42 10.59 5.18
C ALA A 468 -5.07 11.32 5.24
N ILE A 469 -5.02 12.56 5.72
CA ILE A 469 -3.77 13.29 5.93
C ILE A 469 -2.96 12.70 7.10
N GLY A 470 -3.63 12.23 8.17
CA GLY A 470 -3.01 11.43 9.23
C GLY A 470 -1.87 12.08 10.02
N THR A 471 -1.68 13.41 9.95
CA THR A 471 -0.64 14.13 10.71
C THR A 471 -1.12 14.57 12.09
N PRO A 472 -0.23 14.93 13.03
CA PRO A 472 -0.64 15.49 14.33
C PRO A 472 -1.52 16.74 14.21
N ALA A 473 -1.29 17.57 13.19
CA ALA A 473 -2.13 18.73 12.90
C ALA A 473 -3.54 18.34 12.44
N ALA A 474 -3.67 17.25 11.67
CA ALA A 474 -4.96 16.70 11.25
C ALA A 474 -5.73 16.10 12.43
N ALA A 475 -5.05 15.36 13.32
CA ALA A 475 -5.66 14.83 14.55
C ALA A 475 -6.18 15.95 15.46
N LYS A 476 -5.42 17.06 15.58
CA LYS A 476 -5.85 18.25 16.32
C LYS A 476 -7.10 18.87 15.70
N LEU A 477 -7.16 19.01 14.38
CA LEU A 477 -8.32 19.57 13.68
C LEU A 477 -9.58 18.68 13.83
N LEU A 478 -9.45 17.36 13.81
CA LEU A 478 -10.57 16.46 14.10
C LEU A 478 -11.08 16.61 15.54
N GLY A 479 -10.18 16.84 16.50
CA GLY A 479 -10.55 17.17 17.88
C GLY A 479 -11.32 18.50 17.96
N GLU A 480 -10.87 19.53 17.23
CA GLU A 480 -11.59 20.82 17.13
C GLU A 480 -13.00 20.63 16.52
N TRP A 481 -13.13 19.81 15.47
CA TRP A 481 -14.41 19.53 14.81
C TRP A 481 -15.35 18.65 15.62
N ALA A 482 -14.84 17.78 16.49
CA ALA A 482 -15.63 16.94 17.40
C ALA A 482 -16.49 17.78 18.37
N GLU A 483 -16.11 19.03 18.63
CA GLU A 483 -16.82 19.96 19.51
C GLU A 483 -17.78 20.91 18.75
N ALA A 484 -17.79 20.89 17.42
CA ALA A 484 -18.54 21.86 16.59
C ALA A 484 -20.08 21.62 16.53
N GLY A 485 -20.57 20.52 17.11
CA GLY A 485 -21.96 20.08 17.05
C GLY A 485 -22.43 19.63 15.65
N GLY A 486 -23.63 19.06 15.57
CA GLY A 486 -24.24 18.62 14.30
C GLY A 486 -23.50 17.46 13.61
N LEU A 487 -23.66 17.35 12.28
CA LEU A 487 -23.07 16.28 11.48
C LEU A 487 -21.54 16.25 11.55
N LEU A 488 -20.90 17.43 11.56
CA LEU A 488 -19.45 17.56 11.60
C LEU A 488 -18.84 16.91 12.86
N ALA A 489 -19.46 17.13 14.02
CA ALA A 489 -19.00 16.54 15.28
C ALA A 489 -19.18 15.02 15.31
N GLN A 490 -20.26 14.49 14.73
CA GLN A 490 -20.50 13.05 14.64
C GLN A 490 -19.44 12.36 13.79
N GLU A 491 -19.18 12.89 12.59
CA GLU A 491 -18.19 12.34 11.66
C GLU A 491 -16.76 12.46 12.20
N ALA A 492 -16.41 13.62 12.78
CA ALA A 492 -15.08 13.84 13.35
C ALA A 492 -14.79 12.92 14.55
N LYS A 493 -15.77 12.65 15.41
CA LYS A 493 -15.64 11.67 16.52
C LYS A 493 -15.43 10.25 15.99
N ALA A 494 -16.14 9.87 14.94
CA ALA A 494 -15.97 8.56 14.31
C ALA A 494 -14.59 8.41 13.66
N ALA A 495 -14.11 9.44 12.95
CA ALA A 495 -12.77 9.47 12.35
C ALA A 495 -11.65 9.44 13.40
N GLY A 496 -11.79 10.20 14.49
CA GLY A 496 -10.81 10.21 15.59
C GLY A 496 -10.65 8.84 16.28
N LYS A 497 -11.75 8.08 16.43
CA LYS A 497 -11.70 6.69 16.92
C LYS A 497 -10.90 5.79 15.97
N ARG A 498 -11.23 5.83 14.66
CA ARG A 498 -10.51 5.06 13.64
C ARG A 498 -9.01 5.34 13.60
N LEU A 499 -8.60 6.61 13.72
CA LEU A 499 -7.18 7.01 13.76
C LEU A 499 -6.45 6.59 15.03
N SER A 500 -7.15 6.52 16.17
CA SER A 500 -6.55 6.16 17.47
C SER A 500 -6.50 4.66 17.74
N GLY A 501 -7.07 3.83 16.84
CA GLY A 501 -7.08 2.37 16.98
C GLY A 501 -7.94 1.87 18.15
N LYS A 502 -8.84 2.71 18.68
CA LYS A 502 -9.85 2.38 19.69
C LYS A 502 -11.23 2.34 19.05
#